data_AF-A0A1V4DST0-F1
#
_entry.id   AF-A0A1V4DST0-F1
#
_cell.length_a   1.000
_cell.length_b   1.000
_cell.length_c   1.000
_cell.angle_alpha   90.00
_cell.angle_beta   90.00
_cell.angle_gamma   90.00
#
_symmetry.space_group_name_H-M   'P 1'
#
loop_
_entity.id
_entity.type
_entity.pdbx_description
1 polymer ?
#
loop_
_entity_poly.entity_id
_entity_poly.type
_entity_poly.pdbx_seq_one_letter_code
_entity_poly.pdbx_strand_id
1 'polypeptide(L)'
;MIVEYIRYRIDQQDAEEFEAAYERAAVPLAAAPQCVDYELSRCVDEPEWYILRITWTSAEDHLQGFRDGEHFGAFFSAIKPYVRQIEEMRHYERTAVRGTGSSVPSLYDWAGGTEAFERLTETFYEQVLKDDLIGPLFAHMDPGHPRYVAMWLAEVFGGPSRYTDERGGYHHMLVQHLGKAITEPQRRRWVNLLMDAADVVGLPADPEFRAAFASYIEWGTRLAFANSQPGARPPRQAPVPRWGWGVAPPYFPTS
;
A
#
# COMPACT_ATOMS: atom_id res chain seq x y z
N MET A 1 2.30 12.79 -12.11
CA MET A 1 1.10 13.14 -11.33
C MET A 1 1.24 14.56 -10.82
N ILE A 2 0.18 15.35 -10.93
CA ILE A 2 0.10 16.73 -10.48
C ILE A 2 -1.12 16.88 -9.58
N VAL A 3 -1.07 17.75 -8.58
CA VAL A 3 -2.22 18.02 -7.70
C VAL A 3 -2.79 19.38 -8.06
N GLU A 4 -4.07 19.45 -8.35
CA GLU A 4 -4.81 20.70 -8.47
C GLU A 4 -5.51 21.02 -7.15
N TYR A 5 -5.33 22.24 -6.67
CA TYR A 5 -6.14 22.80 -5.59
C TYR A 5 -7.01 23.91 -6.13
N ILE A 6 -8.30 23.83 -5.81
CA ILE A 6 -9.28 24.87 -6.09
C ILE A 6 -9.86 25.33 -4.75
N ARG A 7 -9.62 26.60 -4.41
CA ARG A 7 -10.15 27.21 -3.20
C ARG A 7 -11.40 28.01 -3.54
N TYR A 8 -12.49 27.72 -2.85
CA TYR A 8 -13.76 28.43 -2.99
C TYR A 8 -14.09 29.22 -1.74
N ARG A 9 -14.78 30.35 -1.92
CA ARG A 9 -15.54 31.04 -0.87
C ARG A 9 -17.03 31.01 -1.22
N ILE A 10 -17.79 30.18 -0.51
CA ILE A 10 -19.20 29.90 -0.77
C ILE A 10 -20.05 30.52 0.34
N ASP A 11 -21.08 31.26 -0.04
CA ASP A 11 -22.04 31.79 0.93
C ASP A 11 -22.75 30.64 1.63
N GLN A 12 -22.94 30.73 2.95
CA GLN A 12 -23.49 29.62 3.74
C GLN A 12 -24.89 29.15 3.27
N GLN A 13 -25.67 30.06 2.69
CA GLN A 13 -26.98 29.73 2.11
C GLN A 13 -26.90 28.83 0.87
N ASP A 14 -25.75 28.84 0.17
CA ASP A 14 -25.50 28.09 -1.06
C ASP A 14 -24.70 26.79 -0.80
N ALA A 15 -24.26 26.56 0.44
CA ALA A 15 -23.35 25.47 0.81
C ALA A 15 -23.91 24.07 0.46
N GLU A 16 -25.17 23.81 0.77
CA GLU A 16 -25.81 22.51 0.49
C GLU A 16 -25.91 22.24 -1.02
N GLU A 17 -26.32 23.24 -1.79
CA GLU A 17 -26.39 23.10 -3.26
C GLU A 17 -25.01 23.02 -3.89
N PHE A 18 -23.99 23.68 -3.31
CA PHE A 18 -22.61 23.58 -3.77
C PHE A 18 -22.05 22.16 -3.60
N GLU A 19 -22.29 21.54 -2.45
CA GLU A 19 -21.91 20.15 -2.19
C GLU A 19 -22.65 19.20 -3.15
N ALA A 20 -23.97 19.37 -3.32
CA ALA A 20 -24.77 18.59 -4.27
C ALA A 20 -24.32 18.80 -5.74
N ALA A 21 -23.83 19.99 -6.10
CA ALA A 21 -23.25 20.25 -7.41
C ALA A 21 -21.95 19.46 -7.62
N TYR A 22 -21.13 19.33 -6.58
CA TYR A 22 -19.92 18.52 -6.63
C TYR A 22 -20.21 17.01 -6.62
N GLU A 23 -21.28 16.54 -6.00
CA GLU A 23 -21.74 15.15 -6.15
C GLU A 23 -22.06 14.82 -7.62
N ARG A 24 -22.69 15.75 -8.34
CA ARG A 24 -22.95 15.59 -9.79
C ARG A 24 -21.66 15.69 -10.60
N ALA A 25 -20.77 16.60 -10.25
CA ALA A 25 -19.47 16.79 -10.91
C ALA A 25 -18.50 15.62 -10.66
N ALA A 26 -18.67 14.88 -9.57
CA ALA A 26 -17.89 13.69 -9.22
C ALA A 26 -18.07 12.55 -10.24
N VAL A 27 -19.24 12.44 -10.87
CA VAL A 27 -19.53 11.40 -11.88
C VAL A 27 -18.59 11.50 -13.10
N PRO A 28 -18.50 12.63 -13.83
CA PRO A 28 -17.55 12.77 -14.92
C PRO A 28 -16.08 12.76 -14.47
N LEU A 29 -15.77 13.23 -13.25
CA LEU A 29 -14.40 13.10 -12.70
C LEU A 29 -14.02 11.63 -12.50
N ALA A 30 -14.90 10.80 -11.93
CA ALA A 30 -14.65 9.38 -11.72
C ALA A 30 -14.54 8.58 -13.03
N ALA A 31 -15.23 9.02 -14.09
CA ALA A 31 -15.16 8.38 -15.40
C ALA A 31 -13.89 8.73 -16.18
N ALA A 32 -13.24 9.87 -15.88
CA ALA A 32 -12.11 10.38 -16.63
C ALA A 32 -10.82 9.60 -16.32
N PRO A 33 -10.17 8.94 -17.31
CA PRO A 33 -8.94 8.17 -17.08
C PRO A 33 -7.75 9.02 -16.64
N GLN A 34 -7.79 10.33 -16.85
CA GLN A 34 -6.77 11.28 -16.42
C GLN A 34 -6.89 11.64 -14.93
N CYS A 35 -8.08 11.43 -14.32
CA CYS A 35 -8.36 11.74 -12.93
C CYS A 35 -7.97 10.55 -12.04
N VAL A 36 -7.01 10.76 -11.14
CA VAL A 36 -6.50 9.71 -10.24
C VAL A 36 -7.34 9.63 -8.98
N ASP A 37 -7.58 10.78 -8.33
CA ASP A 37 -8.45 10.90 -7.16
C ASP A 37 -8.94 12.36 -7.01
N TYR A 38 -9.98 12.56 -6.21
CA TYR A 38 -10.46 13.90 -5.83
C TYR A 38 -11.10 13.89 -4.45
N GLU A 39 -11.12 15.07 -3.82
CA GLU A 39 -11.68 15.29 -2.49
C GLU A 39 -12.16 16.74 -2.38
N LEU A 40 -13.40 16.96 -1.94
CA LEU A 40 -13.91 18.27 -1.54
C LEU A 40 -13.96 18.34 -0.02
N SER A 41 -13.27 19.30 0.56
CA SER A 41 -13.17 19.50 2.00
C SER A 41 -13.67 20.89 2.38
N ARG A 42 -14.55 20.95 3.40
CA ARG A 42 -15.02 22.20 4.01
C ARG A 42 -14.15 22.55 5.22
N CYS A 43 -13.73 23.81 5.31
CA CYS A 43 -13.05 24.31 6.50
C CYS A 43 -14.02 24.33 7.69
N VAL A 44 -13.63 23.75 8.83
CA VAL A 44 -14.45 23.74 10.04
C VAL A 44 -14.34 25.03 10.83
N ASP A 45 -13.21 25.73 10.73
CA ASP A 45 -12.95 26.99 11.43
C ASP A 45 -13.56 28.19 10.70
N GLU A 46 -13.67 28.12 9.38
CA GLU A 46 -14.28 29.15 8.53
C GLU A 46 -15.21 28.47 7.48
N PRO A 47 -16.48 28.16 7.83
CA PRO A 47 -17.36 27.29 7.04
C PRO A 47 -17.70 27.74 5.62
N GLU A 48 -17.46 29.01 5.26
CA GLU A 48 -17.59 29.49 3.88
C GLU A 48 -16.46 28.99 2.96
N TRP A 49 -15.36 28.46 3.51
CA TRP A 49 -14.21 28.03 2.71
C TRP A 49 -14.25 26.55 2.40
N TYR A 50 -14.04 26.25 1.12
CA TYR A 50 -13.87 24.89 0.62
C TYR A 50 -12.56 24.76 -0.15
N ILE A 51 -11.97 23.58 -0.09
CA ILE A 51 -10.84 23.17 -0.92
C ILE A 51 -11.23 21.91 -1.68
N LEU A 52 -11.21 21.98 -3.00
CA LEU A 52 -11.21 20.80 -3.87
C LEU A 52 -9.77 20.44 -4.19
N ARG A 53 -9.37 19.21 -3.87
CA ARG A 53 -8.13 18.58 -4.34
C ARG A 53 -8.48 17.63 -5.47
N ILE A 54 -7.80 17.73 -6.60
CA ILE A 54 -7.85 16.71 -7.66
C ILE A 54 -6.43 16.27 -7.98
N THR A 55 -6.18 14.97 -8.00
CA THR A 55 -4.92 14.42 -8.50
C THR A 55 -5.10 14.00 -9.95
N TRP A 56 -4.25 14.54 -10.83
CA TRP A 56 -4.24 14.20 -12.25
C TRP A 56 -2.99 13.38 -12.60
N THR A 57 -3.08 12.56 -13.64
CA THR A 57 -1.93 11.81 -14.17
C THR A 57 -0.77 12.73 -14.57
N SER A 58 -1.07 13.89 -15.18
CA SER A 58 -0.16 15.01 -15.44
C SER A 58 -0.92 16.34 -15.63
N ALA A 59 -0.21 17.46 -15.68
CA ALA A 59 -0.82 18.76 -15.97
C ALA A 59 -1.34 18.84 -17.42
N GLU A 60 -0.61 18.22 -18.35
CA GLU A 60 -1.01 18.11 -19.76
C GLU A 60 -2.29 17.27 -19.90
N ASP A 61 -2.35 16.10 -19.24
CA ASP A 61 -3.54 15.25 -19.27
C ASP A 61 -4.78 15.94 -18.71
N HIS A 62 -4.62 16.80 -17.69
CA HIS A 62 -5.72 17.63 -17.24
C HIS A 62 -6.11 18.67 -18.30
N LEU A 63 -5.16 19.49 -18.75
CA LEU A 63 -5.45 20.66 -19.59
C LEU A 63 -5.88 20.31 -21.02
N GLN A 64 -5.33 19.25 -21.61
CA GLN A 64 -5.62 18.84 -22.98
C GLN A 64 -6.43 17.53 -23.03
N GLY A 65 -6.35 16.69 -21.99
CA GLY A 65 -7.09 15.44 -21.94
C GLY A 65 -8.49 15.63 -21.34
N PHE A 66 -8.57 16.05 -20.08
CA PHE A 66 -9.87 16.22 -19.42
C PHE A 66 -10.61 17.45 -19.93
N ARG A 67 -10.00 18.63 -19.90
CA ARG A 67 -10.68 19.90 -20.24
C ARG A 67 -11.18 20.00 -21.68
N ASP A 68 -10.46 19.39 -22.62
CA ASP A 68 -10.87 19.32 -24.03
C ASP A 68 -11.62 18.01 -24.36
N GLY A 69 -11.79 17.13 -23.36
CA GLY A 69 -12.38 15.80 -23.50
C GLY A 69 -13.88 15.75 -23.26
N GLU A 70 -14.45 14.55 -23.46
CA GLU A 70 -15.90 14.33 -23.41
C GLU A 70 -16.54 14.55 -22.03
N HIS A 71 -15.75 14.41 -20.95
CA HIS A 71 -16.24 14.51 -19.58
C HIS A 71 -16.36 15.97 -19.08
N PHE A 72 -15.61 16.91 -19.67
CA PHE A 72 -15.55 18.29 -19.17
C PHE A 72 -16.88 19.02 -19.28
N GLY A 73 -17.66 18.80 -20.34
CA GLY A 73 -18.94 19.47 -20.54
C GLY A 73 -19.92 19.23 -19.39
N ALA A 74 -20.07 17.97 -18.97
CA ALA A 74 -20.93 17.58 -17.85
C ALA A 74 -20.40 18.11 -16.52
N PHE A 75 -19.08 17.99 -16.29
CA PHE A 75 -18.42 18.54 -15.10
C PHE A 75 -18.65 20.05 -14.98
N PHE A 76 -18.30 20.79 -16.03
CA PHE A 76 -18.40 22.24 -16.04
C PHE A 76 -19.84 22.71 -15.88
N SER A 77 -20.81 22.04 -16.51
CA SER A 77 -22.22 22.38 -16.34
C SER A 77 -22.68 22.31 -14.88
N ALA A 78 -22.16 21.36 -14.09
CA ALA A 78 -22.51 21.23 -12.68
C ALA A 78 -21.91 22.37 -11.84
N ILE A 79 -20.64 22.73 -12.07
CA ILE A 79 -19.90 23.70 -11.24
C ILE A 79 -19.95 25.13 -11.75
N LYS A 80 -20.48 25.37 -12.96
CA LYS A 80 -20.56 26.69 -13.61
C LYS A 80 -21.13 27.80 -12.72
N PRO A 81 -22.18 27.56 -11.89
CA PRO A 81 -22.71 28.59 -11.01
C PRO A 81 -21.69 29.16 -10.02
N TYR A 82 -20.67 28.36 -9.66
CA TYR A 82 -19.71 28.64 -8.59
C TYR A 82 -18.33 29.13 -9.08
N VAL A 83 -18.17 29.34 -10.40
CA VAL A 83 -16.87 29.74 -10.99
C VAL A 83 -16.40 31.11 -10.48
N ARG A 84 -17.34 31.99 -10.10
CA ARG A 84 -17.00 33.34 -9.61
C ARG A 84 -16.54 33.35 -8.14
N GLN A 85 -16.76 32.25 -7.43
CA GLN A 85 -16.43 32.05 -6.04
C GLN A 85 -15.05 31.39 -5.86
N ILE A 86 -14.34 31.17 -6.96
CA ILE A 86 -13.00 30.59 -6.98
C ILE A 86 -11.98 31.68 -6.62
N GLU A 87 -11.29 31.47 -5.51
CA GLU A 87 -10.23 32.35 -4.99
C GLU A 87 -8.84 31.84 -5.44
N GLU A 88 -8.72 30.55 -5.69
CA GLU A 88 -7.50 29.94 -6.23
C GLU A 88 -7.84 28.72 -7.08
N MET A 89 -7.11 28.54 -8.19
CA MET A 89 -7.12 27.32 -9.01
C MET A 89 -5.72 27.15 -9.59
N ARG A 90 -4.93 26.24 -9.01
CA ARG A 90 -3.52 26.05 -9.39
C ARG A 90 -3.10 24.59 -9.31
N HIS A 91 -2.09 24.26 -10.12
CA HIS A 91 -1.38 22.98 -10.12
C HIS A 91 -0.11 23.04 -9.27
N TYR A 92 0.14 21.98 -8.51
CA TYR A 92 1.28 21.83 -7.62
C TYR A 92 1.94 20.47 -7.79
N GLU A 93 3.27 20.47 -7.77
CA GLU A 93 4.07 19.26 -7.72
C GLU A 93 4.21 18.76 -6.28
N ARG A 94 4.16 17.44 -6.10
CA ARG A 94 4.41 16.82 -4.80
C ARG A 94 5.91 16.77 -4.52
N THR A 95 6.34 17.37 -3.42
CA THR A 95 7.75 17.34 -3.00
C THR A 95 8.12 16.00 -2.33
N ALA A 96 9.38 15.88 -1.94
CA ALA A 96 9.87 14.74 -1.15
C ALA A 96 9.38 14.74 0.30
N VAL A 97 8.85 15.86 0.81
CA VAL A 97 8.34 15.97 2.18
C VAL A 97 6.94 15.33 2.24
N ARG A 98 6.88 14.07 2.66
CA ARG A 98 5.65 13.28 2.79
C ARG A 98 5.86 12.13 3.77
N GLY A 99 4.78 11.65 4.38
CA GLY A 99 4.80 10.51 5.29
C GLY A 99 3.39 10.00 5.59
N THR A 100 3.29 8.90 6.33
CA THR A 100 2.02 8.25 6.67
C THR A 100 1.46 8.68 8.03
N GLY A 101 2.14 9.59 8.74
CA GLY A 101 1.81 9.92 10.14
C GLY A 101 1.97 8.70 11.07
N SER A 102 1.44 8.82 12.29
CA SER A 102 1.47 7.76 13.31
C SER A 102 0.07 7.38 13.84
N SER A 103 -0.99 7.92 13.25
CA SER A 103 -2.37 7.66 13.68
C SER A 103 -2.84 6.25 13.33
N VAL A 104 -2.27 5.65 12.29
CA VAL A 104 -2.45 4.23 11.93
C VAL A 104 -1.16 3.49 12.28
N PRO A 105 -1.19 2.46 13.15
CA PRO A 105 0.00 1.70 13.50
C PRO A 105 0.56 0.98 12.27
N SER A 106 1.85 0.65 12.29
CA SER A 106 2.41 -0.23 11.27
C SER A 106 1.85 -1.65 11.43
N LEU A 107 1.92 -2.47 10.36
CA LEU A 107 1.60 -3.90 10.48
C LEU A 107 2.51 -4.58 11.51
N TYR A 108 3.75 -4.11 11.62
CA TYR A 108 4.70 -4.58 12.62
C TYR A 108 4.22 -4.31 14.05
N ASP A 109 3.80 -3.08 14.34
CA ASP A 109 3.32 -2.72 15.68
C ASP A 109 2.00 -3.45 15.99
N TRP A 110 1.09 -3.53 15.02
CA TRP A 110 -0.18 -4.23 15.16
C TRP A 110 0.00 -5.73 15.41
N ALA A 111 0.97 -6.37 14.77
CA ALA A 111 1.32 -7.77 14.98
C ALA A 111 1.85 -8.07 16.39
N GLY A 112 2.29 -7.06 17.15
CA GLY A 112 2.96 -7.23 18.44
C GLY A 112 4.49 -7.14 18.37
N GLY A 113 5.03 -6.51 17.33
CA GLY A 113 6.45 -6.19 17.21
C GLY A 113 7.37 -7.41 17.01
N THR A 114 8.65 -7.24 17.33
CA THR A 114 9.72 -8.22 17.03
C THR A 114 9.40 -9.60 17.61
N GLU A 115 8.95 -9.66 18.87
CA GLU A 115 8.66 -10.94 19.53
C GLU A 115 7.58 -11.75 18.78
N ALA A 116 6.59 -11.08 18.18
CA ALA A 116 5.55 -11.75 17.40
C ALA A 116 6.10 -12.40 16.13
N PHE A 117 6.98 -11.70 15.41
CA PHE A 117 7.63 -12.26 14.21
C PHE A 117 8.64 -13.35 14.55
N GLU A 118 9.36 -13.25 15.68
CA GLU A 118 10.25 -14.31 16.13
C GLU A 118 9.48 -15.58 16.48
N ARG A 119 8.38 -15.49 17.24
CA ARG A 119 7.49 -16.64 17.50
C ARG A 119 6.91 -17.24 16.23
N LEU A 120 6.45 -16.39 15.31
CA LEU A 120 5.93 -16.81 14.01
C LEU A 120 6.96 -17.64 13.27
N THR A 121 8.17 -17.12 13.07
CA THR A 121 9.15 -17.80 12.21
C THR A 121 9.73 -19.03 12.90
N GLU A 122 9.90 -19.02 14.23
CA GLU A 122 10.28 -20.22 14.99
C GLU A 122 9.26 -21.35 14.77
N THR A 123 7.98 -21.08 15.04
CA THR A 123 6.89 -22.04 14.85
C THR A 123 6.78 -22.49 13.39
N PHE A 124 6.91 -21.56 12.45
CA PHE A 124 6.88 -21.85 11.03
C PHE A 124 7.99 -22.81 10.62
N TYR A 125 9.24 -22.55 11.00
CA TYR A 125 10.36 -23.40 10.60
C TYR A 125 10.35 -24.76 11.29
N GLU A 126 9.81 -24.88 12.51
CA GLU A 126 9.53 -26.18 13.12
C GLU A 126 8.57 -27.04 12.27
N GLN A 127 7.59 -26.41 11.60
CA GLN A 127 6.67 -27.10 10.70
C GLN A 127 7.31 -27.39 9.34
N VAL A 128 8.07 -26.44 8.78
CA VAL A 128 8.83 -26.60 7.53
C VAL A 128 9.76 -27.82 7.59
N LEU A 129 10.49 -27.99 8.69
CA LEU A 129 11.44 -29.10 8.85
C LEU A 129 10.76 -30.48 8.89
N LYS A 130 9.46 -30.53 9.23
CA LYS A 130 8.64 -31.76 9.26
C LYS A 130 7.90 -32.00 7.93
N ASP A 131 7.98 -31.08 6.98
CA ASP A 131 7.24 -31.14 5.72
C ASP A 131 8.02 -31.91 4.64
N ASP A 132 7.39 -32.92 4.05
CA ASP A 132 8.05 -33.78 3.04
C ASP A 132 8.41 -33.03 1.75
N LEU A 133 7.66 -31.97 1.39
CA LEU A 133 7.84 -31.26 0.11
C LEU A 133 8.90 -30.17 0.21
N ILE A 134 8.87 -29.36 1.27
CA ILE A 134 9.78 -28.22 1.44
C ILE A 134 10.87 -28.44 2.47
N GLY A 135 10.72 -29.37 3.42
CA GLY A 135 11.74 -29.69 4.41
C GLY A 135 13.13 -29.98 3.83
N PRO A 136 13.27 -30.74 2.72
CA PRO A 136 14.56 -30.96 2.06
C PRO A 136 15.26 -29.69 1.59
N LEU A 137 14.53 -28.60 1.27
CA LEU A 137 15.13 -27.31 0.89
C LEU A 137 15.85 -26.64 2.07
N PHE A 138 15.46 -26.98 3.30
CA PHE A 138 15.91 -26.35 4.54
C PHE A 138 16.72 -27.29 5.45
N ALA A 139 16.98 -28.54 5.02
CA ALA A 139 17.66 -29.56 5.84
C ALA A 139 19.06 -29.15 6.36
N HIS A 140 19.71 -28.20 5.67
CA HIS A 140 21.02 -27.66 6.04
C HIS A 140 20.98 -26.14 6.27
N MET A 141 19.81 -25.59 6.61
CA MET A 141 19.70 -24.17 6.90
C MET A 141 20.53 -23.79 8.14
N ASP A 142 21.01 -22.55 8.15
CA ASP A 142 21.64 -21.95 9.34
C ASP A 142 20.65 -22.00 10.53
N PRO A 143 21.05 -22.42 11.74
CA PRO A 143 20.14 -22.45 12.90
C PRO A 143 19.51 -21.10 13.24
N GLY A 144 20.17 -19.99 12.90
CA GLY A 144 19.65 -18.63 13.06
C GLY A 144 18.69 -18.19 11.95
N HIS A 145 18.43 -19.02 10.94
CA HIS A 145 17.56 -18.69 9.81
C HIS A 145 16.16 -18.19 10.21
N PRO A 146 15.44 -18.80 11.19
CA PRO A 146 14.16 -18.28 11.64
C PRO A 146 14.24 -16.82 12.11
N ARG A 147 15.26 -16.48 12.90
CA ARG A 147 15.49 -15.11 13.38
C ARG A 147 15.79 -14.15 12.23
N TYR A 148 16.57 -14.58 11.23
CA TYR A 148 16.86 -13.72 10.07
C TYR A 148 15.61 -13.43 9.24
N VAL A 149 14.69 -14.39 9.12
CA VAL A 149 13.41 -14.17 8.45
C VAL A 149 12.50 -13.27 9.28
N ALA A 150 12.49 -13.40 10.61
CA ALA A 150 11.75 -12.49 11.48
C ALA A 150 12.23 -11.03 11.31
N MET A 151 13.56 -10.81 11.28
CA MET A 151 14.14 -9.49 11.02
C MET A 151 13.70 -8.93 9.67
N TRP A 152 13.70 -9.76 8.61
CA TRP A 152 13.26 -9.35 7.28
C TRP A 152 11.79 -8.95 7.27
N LEU A 153 10.91 -9.80 7.79
CA LEU A 153 9.46 -9.53 7.82
C LEU A 153 9.15 -8.30 8.68
N ALA A 154 9.77 -8.18 9.86
CA ALA A 154 9.60 -7.03 10.74
C ALA A 154 9.94 -5.72 10.04
N GLU A 155 11.09 -5.65 9.35
CA GLU A 155 11.50 -4.46 8.61
C GLU A 155 10.52 -4.13 7.48
N VAL A 156 10.08 -5.14 6.72
CA VAL A 156 9.13 -4.95 5.62
C VAL A 156 7.81 -4.37 6.13
N PHE A 157 7.30 -4.88 7.25
CA PHE A 157 6.02 -4.47 7.83
C PHE A 157 6.06 -3.17 8.65
N GLY A 158 7.16 -2.42 8.55
CA GLY A 158 7.29 -1.08 9.13
C GLY A 158 8.09 -1.02 10.44
N GLY A 159 8.67 -2.14 10.87
CA GLY A 159 9.57 -2.21 12.01
C GLY A 159 10.99 -1.68 11.72
N PRO A 160 11.91 -1.84 12.70
CA PRO A 160 13.29 -1.38 12.60
C PRO A 160 14.07 -1.97 11.41
N SER A 161 15.06 -1.25 10.89
CA SER A 161 15.90 -1.63 9.74
C SER A 161 16.97 -2.69 10.03
N ARG A 162 16.74 -3.56 11.04
CA ARG A 162 17.77 -4.48 11.54
C ARG A 162 18.27 -5.46 10.48
N TYR A 163 17.42 -5.89 9.54
CA TYR A 163 17.90 -6.78 8.47
C TYR A 163 18.81 -6.02 7.51
N THR A 164 18.46 -4.79 7.14
CA THR A 164 19.35 -3.93 6.35
C THR A 164 20.68 -3.70 7.04
N ASP A 165 20.64 -3.27 8.30
CA ASP A 165 21.83 -2.83 9.04
C ASP A 165 22.75 -4.00 9.42
N GLU A 166 22.19 -5.15 9.82
CA GLU A 166 22.96 -6.28 10.34
C GLU A 166 23.18 -7.40 9.30
N ARG A 167 22.36 -7.46 8.24
CA ARG A 167 22.38 -8.56 7.26
C ARG A 167 22.62 -8.10 5.82
N GLY A 168 22.72 -6.79 5.55
CA GLY A 168 23.02 -6.27 4.20
C GLY A 168 21.80 -6.13 3.29
N GLY A 169 20.59 -6.14 3.86
CA GLY A 169 19.37 -5.75 3.17
C GLY A 169 18.99 -6.65 1.99
N TYR A 170 18.31 -6.07 1.01
CA TYR A 170 17.80 -6.78 -0.18
C TYR A 170 18.87 -7.64 -0.89
N HIS A 171 20.10 -7.13 -1.00
CA HIS A 171 21.17 -7.84 -1.71
C HIS A 171 21.45 -9.20 -1.08
N HIS A 172 21.57 -9.25 0.24
CA HIS A 172 21.80 -10.49 0.97
C HIS A 172 20.62 -11.45 0.84
N MET A 173 19.38 -10.96 1.00
CA MET A 173 18.17 -11.76 0.81
C MET A 173 18.14 -12.39 -0.59
N LEU A 174 18.44 -11.60 -1.63
CA LEU A 174 18.46 -12.08 -3.01
C LEU A 174 19.44 -13.24 -3.19
N VAL A 175 20.68 -13.11 -2.69
CA VAL A 175 21.71 -14.15 -2.80
C VAL A 175 21.26 -15.48 -2.19
N GLN A 176 20.46 -15.46 -1.12
CA GLN A 176 19.94 -16.69 -0.49
C GLN A 176 18.96 -17.47 -1.38
N HIS A 177 18.35 -16.81 -2.38
CA HIS A 177 17.31 -17.41 -3.23
C HIS A 177 17.82 -17.83 -4.62
N LEU A 178 18.94 -17.27 -5.09
CA LEU A 178 19.44 -17.54 -6.44
C LEU A 178 19.79 -19.02 -6.66
N GLY A 179 19.41 -19.55 -7.82
CA GLY A 179 19.78 -20.90 -8.25
C GLY A 179 19.16 -22.04 -7.45
N LYS A 180 18.18 -21.75 -6.57
CA LYS A 180 17.50 -22.76 -5.77
C LYS A 180 16.46 -23.58 -6.55
N ALA A 181 16.09 -23.13 -7.76
CA ALA A 181 15.09 -23.78 -8.62
C ALA A 181 13.80 -24.14 -7.87
N ILE A 182 13.29 -23.19 -7.07
CA ILE A 182 12.08 -23.39 -6.28
C ILE A 182 10.92 -23.61 -7.24
N THR A 183 10.12 -24.64 -6.98
CA THR A 183 8.94 -24.96 -7.79
C THR A 183 7.69 -24.29 -7.25
N GLU A 184 6.67 -24.10 -8.09
CA GLU A 184 5.41 -23.50 -7.66
C GLU A 184 4.69 -24.29 -6.54
N PRO A 185 4.66 -25.64 -6.54
CA PRO A 185 4.16 -26.40 -5.40
C PRO A 185 4.91 -26.11 -4.09
N GLN A 186 6.24 -26.01 -4.13
CA GLN A 186 7.05 -25.68 -2.95
C GLN A 186 6.75 -24.27 -2.44
N ARG A 187 6.64 -23.28 -3.35
CA ARG A 187 6.27 -21.91 -2.99
C ARG A 187 4.91 -21.85 -2.29
N ARG A 188 3.87 -22.47 -2.86
CA ARG A 188 2.53 -22.49 -2.27
C ARG A 188 2.52 -23.20 -0.91
N ARG A 189 3.27 -24.30 -0.77
CA ARG A 189 3.38 -25.01 0.51
C ARG A 189 4.04 -24.15 1.58
N TRP A 190 5.08 -23.41 1.23
CA TRP A 190 5.73 -22.43 2.12
C TRP A 190 4.73 -21.36 2.59
N VAL A 191 3.94 -20.79 1.67
CA VAL A 191 2.90 -19.79 2.01
C VAL A 191 1.89 -20.37 2.99
N ASN A 192 1.34 -21.56 2.70
CA ASN A 192 0.32 -22.17 3.56
C ASN A 192 0.85 -22.42 4.98
N LEU A 193 2.05 -23.00 5.10
CA LEU A 193 2.64 -23.26 6.41
C LEU A 193 2.93 -21.97 7.21
N LEU A 194 3.31 -20.88 6.54
CA LEU A 194 3.49 -19.59 7.23
C LEU A 194 2.15 -19.03 7.72
N MET A 195 1.09 -19.15 6.93
CA MET A 195 -0.25 -18.71 7.31
C MET A 195 -0.80 -19.56 8.47
N ASP A 196 -0.62 -20.88 8.42
CA ASP A 196 -0.99 -21.79 9.50
C ASP A 196 -0.21 -21.45 10.79
N ALA A 197 1.11 -21.21 10.68
CA ALA A 197 1.93 -20.77 11.81
C ALA A 197 1.46 -19.44 12.39
N ALA A 198 1.00 -18.50 11.56
CA ALA A 198 0.44 -17.24 12.03
C ALA A 198 -0.81 -17.43 12.90
N ASP A 199 -1.66 -18.40 12.56
CA ASP A 199 -2.81 -18.77 13.40
C ASP A 199 -2.37 -19.44 14.71
N VAL A 200 -1.41 -20.36 14.64
CA VAL A 200 -0.89 -21.07 15.82
C VAL A 200 -0.30 -20.12 16.86
N VAL A 201 0.45 -19.10 16.43
CA VAL A 201 1.09 -18.14 17.35
C VAL A 201 0.18 -16.98 17.75
N GLY A 202 -1.07 -16.97 17.27
CA GLY A 202 -2.06 -15.97 17.61
C GLY A 202 -1.78 -14.58 17.04
N LEU A 203 -1.24 -14.49 15.82
CA LEU A 203 -1.18 -13.20 15.11
C LEU A 203 -2.60 -12.64 14.89
N PRO A 204 -2.77 -11.30 14.84
CA PRO A 204 -4.08 -10.67 14.71
C PRO A 204 -4.90 -11.29 13.58
N ALA A 205 -6.16 -11.62 13.86
CA ALA A 205 -7.06 -12.32 12.93
C ALA A 205 -8.06 -11.37 12.25
N ASP A 206 -7.96 -10.07 12.51
CA ASP A 206 -8.80 -9.07 11.85
C ASP A 206 -8.60 -9.11 10.31
N PRO A 207 -9.68 -8.97 9.52
CA PRO A 207 -9.62 -9.08 8.06
C PRO A 207 -8.59 -8.14 7.41
N GLU A 208 -8.42 -6.94 7.96
CA GLU A 208 -7.53 -5.90 7.48
C GLU A 208 -6.07 -6.36 7.58
N PHE A 209 -5.65 -6.82 8.77
CA PHE A 209 -4.30 -7.31 8.98
C PHE A 209 -4.03 -8.55 8.14
N ARG A 210 -4.97 -9.50 8.13
CA ARG A 210 -4.81 -10.77 7.41
C ARG A 210 -4.74 -10.56 5.90
N ALA A 211 -5.53 -9.65 5.34
CA ALA A 211 -5.45 -9.29 3.93
C ALA A 211 -4.09 -8.69 3.58
N ALA A 212 -3.62 -7.72 4.38
CA ALA A 212 -2.35 -7.03 4.13
C ALA A 212 -1.14 -7.97 4.27
N PHE A 213 -1.12 -8.77 5.34
CA PHE A 213 -0.08 -9.75 5.63
C PHE A 213 -0.01 -10.81 4.53
N ALA A 214 -1.15 -11.44 4.18
CA ALA A 214 -1.20 -12.47 3.13
C ALA A 214 -0.78 -11.92 1.76
N SER A 215 -1.18 -10.68 1.43
CA SER A 215 -0.83 -10.04 0.17
C SER A 215 0.68 -9.87 0.01
N TYR A 216 1.38 -9.40 1.05
CA TYR A 216 2.84 -9.32 1.03
C TYR A 216 3.49 -10.68 0.87
N ILE A 217 3.05 -11.66 1.66
CA ILE A 217 3.63 -13.01 1.64
C ILE A 217 3.48 -13.66 0.25
N GLU A 218 2.31 -13.51 -0.37
CA GLU A 218 2.09 -13.94 -1.74
C GLU A 218 3.08 -13.25 -2.69
N TRP A 219 3.09 -11.92 -2.70
CA TRP A 219 3.90 -11.12 -3.62
C TRP A 219 5.40 -11.39 -3.46
N GLY A 220 5.89 -11.43 -2.22
CA GLY A 220 7.29 -11.66 -1.90
C GLY A 220 7.74 -13.07 -2.31
N THR A 221 6.90 -14.08 -2.10
CA THR A 221 7.24 -15.45 -2.51
C THR A 221 7.24 -15.64 -4.02
N ARG A 222 6.44 -14.87 -4.80
CA ARG A 222 6.55 -14.85 -6.28
C ARG A 222 7.90 -14.32 -6.75
N LEU A 223 8.41 -13.27 -6.10
CA LEU A 223 9.75 -12.76 -6.39
C LEU A 223 10.83 -13.78 -6.03
N ALA A 224 10.74 -14.42 -4.86
CA ALA A 224 11.65 -15.48 -4.47
C ALA A 224 11.66 -16.63 -5.48
N PHE A 225 10.47 -17.06 -5.92
CA PHE A 225 10.32 -18.07 -6.98
C PHE A 225 11.01 -17.64 -8.28
N ALA A 226 10.71 -16.44 -8.79
CA ALA A 226 11.31 -15.93 -10.03
C ALA A 226 12.84 -15.80 -9.94
N ASN A 227 13.35 -15.30 -8.80
CA ASN A 227 14.78 -15.14 -8.54
C ASN A 227 15.51 -16.48 -8.44
N SER A 228 14.82 -17.54 -8.01
CA SER A 228 15.43 -18.86 -7.85
C SER A 228 15.66 -19.62 -9.16
N GLN A 229 15.04 -19.19 -10.26
CA GLN A 229 15.09 -19.93 -11.52
C GLN A 229 16.49 -19.92 -12.14
N PRO A 230 16.90 -21.02 -12.81
CA PRO A 230 18.15 -21.06 -13.57
C PRO A 230 18.22 -19.92 -14.60
N GLY A 231 19.31 -19.16 -14.57
CA GLY A 231 19.53 -18.05 -15.50
C GLY A 231 18.79 -16.75 -15.18
N ALA A 232 18.08 -16.66 -14.05
CA ALA A 232 17.42 -15.43 -13.61
C ALA A 232 18.42 -14.26 -13.47
N ARG A 233 18.01 -13.07 -13.92
CA ARG A 233 18.82 -11.82 -13.86
C ARG A 233 18.07 -10.69 -13.14
N PRO A 234 17.71 -10.86 -11.87
CA PRO A 234 17.04 -9.80 -11.12
C PRO A 234 17.98 -8.62 -10.83
N PRO A 235 17.44 -7.42 -10.56
CA PRO A 235 18.22 -6.28 -10.08
C PRO A 235 19.04 -6.69 -8.85
N ARG A 236 20.34 -6.36 -8.85
CA ARG A 236 21.26 -6.77 -7.78
C ARG A 236 21.19 -5.89 -6.54
N GLN A 237 20.62 -4.69 -6.69
CA GLN A 237 20.42 -3.71 -5.64
C GLN A 237 19.00 -3.15 -5.76
N ALA A 238 18.31 -3.10 -4.62
CA ALA A 238 17.00 -2.51 -4.44
C ALA A 238 16.84 -2.20 -2.94
N PRO A 239 15.95 -1.28 -2.54
CA PRO A 239 15.60 -1.13 -1.14
C PRO A 239 14.85 -2.37 -0.63
N VAL A 240 14.90 -2.60 0.69
CA VAL A 240 13.96 -3.54 1.32
C VAL A 240 12.54 -3.02 1.09
N PRO A 241 11.60 -3.87 0.63
CA PRO A 241 10.22 -3.45 0.43
C PRO A 241 9.62 -2.90 1.72
N ARG A 242 8.80 -1.85 1.62
CA ARG A 242 7.94 -1.40 2.71
C ARG A 242 6.50 -1.76 2.37
N TRP A 243 5.84 -2.51 3.24
CA TRP A 243 4.48 -2.99 3.04
C TRP A 243 3.58 -2.50 4.17
N GLY A 244 2.49 -1.83 3.78
CA GLY A 244 1.47 -1.33 4.71
C GLY A 244 0.14 -2.06 4.53
N TRP A 245 -0.93 -1.47 5.05
CA TRP A 245 -2.26 -2.08 5.12
C TRP A 245 -2.93 -2.41 3.77
N GLY A 246 -2.57 -1.75 2.65
CA GLY A 246 -3.20 -2.02 1.35
C GLY A 246 -4.73 -1.74 1.32
N VAL A 247 -5.38 -1.94 0.17
CA VAL A 247 -6.77 -1.47 -0.14
C VAL A 247 -7.92 -2.28 0.48
N ALA A 248 -7.76 -2.84 1.68
CA ALA A 248 -8.91 -3.25 2.48
C ALA A 248 -9.13 -2.16 3.54
N PRO A 249 -9.98 -1.14 3.29
CA PRO A 249 -10.38 -0.24 4.36
C PRO A 249 -11.04 -1.07 5.48
N PRO A 250 -10.87 -0.67 6.75
CA PRO A 250 -11.48 -1.39 7.86
C PRO A 250 -12.98 -1.62 7.67
N TYR A 251 -13.44 -2.84 7.90
CA TYR A 251 -14.85 -3.17 7.97
C TYR A 251 -15.42 -2.55 9.26
N PHE A 252 -16.27 -1.55 9.11
CA PHE A 252 -17.06 -0.98 10.19
C PHE A 252 -18.42 -1.69 10.24
N PRO A 253 -18.64 -2.68 11.12
CA PRO A 253 -19.98 -3.17 11.36
C PRO A 253 -20.81 -2.03 11.96
N THR A 254 -21.78 -1.54 11.20
CA THR A 254 -22.80 -0.61 11.72
C THR A 254 -23.53 -1.28 12.88
N SER A 255 -23.40 -0.71 14.08
CA SER A 255 -24.25 -0.98 15.23
C SER A 255 -25.69 -0.54 14.98
#